data_AF-A0A4R6KUX2-F1
#
_entry.id   AF-A0A4R6KUX2-F1
#
_cell.length_a   1.000
_cell.length_b   1.000
_cell.length_c   1.000
_cell.angle_alpha   90.00
_cell.angle_beta   90.00
_cell.angle_gamma   90.00
#
_symmetry.space_group_name_H-M   'P 1'
#
loop_
_entity.id
_entity.type
_entity.pdbx_description
1 polymer ?
#
loop_
_entity_poly.entity_id
_entity_poly.type
_entity_poly.pdbx_seq_one_letter_code
_entity_poly.pdbx_strand_id
1 'polypeptide(L)'
;MDASEKLIADTLSKHAADAPADDHLLSVVHARLRHRRTGRSIGAVVVAAAVVATAITTVHSLTAETRTDPQVSRPGPAAAGWRWESYKTVQVQVPSSWTQYISGPAPCTTFANSAVPSVGRLNGWLGKDWYTCSDAVLPLNSRQPYLWFDDNQAPGIKRYDAGWTEETRLVAGTKISVLTQDDTLRRRILDSARPITGTDYYGCAPTDLGPQGTGLNAKDPITSADVCEYWHGSLVSGSQLGAGTATAFAQRVNGSPEGPPSPRAKGCGNIDQRTFVVTLHGRAKSYSVRIIADYCSADHTFATDDGTTRRRADGGTLGLIQQGVHKPTQPSDIFDPVRPITPPNR
;
A
#
# COMPACT_ATOMS: atom_id res chain seq x y z
N MET A 1 28.63 -35.25 13.75
CA MET A 1 27.84 -34.10 14.22
C MET A 1 28.82 -33.11 14.80
N ASP A 2 28.93 -31.94 14.19
CA ASP A 2 29.85 -30.88 14.63
C ASP A 2 29.36 -30.28 15.96
N ALA A 3 30.26 -29.75 16.79
CA ALA A 3 29.92 -29.14 18.07
C ALA A 3 28.97 -27.93 17.89
N SER A 4 29.08 -27.24 16.75
CA SER A 4 28.20 -26.15 16.35
C SER A 4 26.75 -26.62 16.08
N GLU A 5 26.60 -27.74 15.38
CA GLU A 5 25.32 -28.36 15.03
C GLU A 5 24.58 -28.85 16.28
N LYS A 6 25.32 -29.40 17.26
CA LYS A 6 24.77 -29.80 18.56
C LYS A 6 24.27 -28.61 19.37
N LEU A 7 25.00 -27.49 19.35
CA LEU A 7 24.62 -26.28 20.07
C LEU A 7 23.35 -25.63 19.49
N ILE A 8 23.19 -25.67 18.17
CA ILE A 8 21.98 -25.21 17.47
C ILE A 8 20.79 -26.13 17.79
N ALA A 9 20.99 -27.45 17.75
CA ALA A 9 19.93 -28.40 18.09
C ALA A 9 19.47 -28.28 19.56
N ASP A 10 20.40 -28.07 20.49
CA ASP A 10 20.10 -27.89 21.92
C ASP A 10 19.39 -26.56 22.18
N THR A 11 19.79 -25.48 21.51
CA THR A 11 19.10 -24.17 21.64
C THR A 11 17.71 -24.19 21.03
N LEU A 12 17.52 -24.84 19.88
CA LEU A 12 16.19 -25.01 19.27
C LEU A 12 15.27 -25.89 20.11
N SER A 13 15.77 -27.00 20.66
CA SER A 13 14.99 -27.87 21.54
C SER A 13 14.59 -27.16 22.83
N LYS A 14 15.48 -26.33 23.39
CA LYS A 14 15.18 -25.52 24.56
C LYS A 14 14.09 -24.49 24.27
N HIS A 15 14.17 -23.79 23.14
CA HIS A 15 13.12 -22.83 22.74
C HIS A 15 11.78 -23.49 22.39
N ALA A 16 11.80 -24.71 21.85
CA ALA A 16 10.58 -25.47 21.59
C ALA A 16 9.87 -25.91 22.88
N ALA A 17 10.63 -26.22 23.94
CA ALA A 17 10.07 -26.57 25.25
C ALA A 17 9.51 -25.36 26.02
N ASP A 18 10.05 -24.16 25.77
CA ASP A 18 9.58 -22.90 26.38
C ASP A 18 8.42 -22.26 25.59
N ALA A 19 8.01 -22.83 24.44
CA ALA A 19 6.89 -22.35 23.68
C ALA A 19 5.58 -22.64 24.44
N PRO A 20 4.74 -21.63 24.75
CA PRO A 20 3.46 -21.87 25.40
C PRO A 20 2.59 -22.74 24.51
N ALA A 21 1.97 -23.77 25.10
CA ALA A 21 1.08 -24.68 24.38
C ALA A 21 -0.08 -23.91 23.71
N ASP A 22 -0.47 -24.34 22.50
CA ASP A 22 -1.43 -23.64 21.64
C ASP A 22 -2.84 -23.46 22.29
N ASP A 23 -3.16 -24.31 23.27
CA ASP A 23 -4.40 -24.24 24.06
C ASP A 23 -4.45 -23.02 25.01
N HIS A 24 -3.29 -22.54 25.47
CA HIS A 24 -3.19 -21.33 26.29
C HIS A 24 -3.38 -20.04 25.49
N LEU A 25 -3.00 -20.01 24.20
CA LEU A 25 -3.16 -18.81 23.37
C LEU A 25 -4.64 -18.51 23.10
N LEU A 26 -5.44 -19.54 22.82
CA LEU A 26 -6.88 -19.37 22.62
C LEU A 26 -7.58 -18.94 23.92
N SER A 27 -7.23 -19.52 25.07
CA SER A 27 -7.86 -19.14 26.34
C SER A 27 -7.53 -17.70 26.77
N VAL A 28 -6.31 -17.22 26.54
CA VAL A 28 -5.91 -15.83 26.82
C VAL A 28 -6.63 -14.84 25.89
N VAL A 29 -6.79 -15.17 24.60
CA VAL A 29 -7.54 -14.34 23.64
C VAL A 29 -9.02 -14.29 24.02
N HIS A 30 -9.63 -15.43 24.38
CA HIS A 30 -11.03 -15.48 24.84
C HIS A 30 -11.26 -14.72 26.15
N ALA A 31 -10.33 -14.80 27.10
CA ALA A 31 -10.40 -14.05 28.36
C ALA A 31 -10.34 -12.54 28.12
N ARG A 32 -9.42 -12.08 27.26
CA ARG A 32 -9.27 -10.65 26.92
C ARG A 32 -10.48 -10.12 26.14
N LEU A 33 -11.12 -10.94 25.29
CA LEU A 33 -12.35 -10.57 24.59
C LEU A 33 -13.58 -10.54 25.51
N ARG A 34 -13.71 -11.48 26.47
CA ARG A 34 -14.78 -11.45 27.47
C ARG A 34 -14.71 -10.20 28.34
N HIS A 35 -13.51 -9.82 28.79
CA HIS A 35 -13.36 -8.69 29.69
C HIS A 35 -13.78 -7.35 29.04
N ARG A 36 -13.55 -7.20 27.73
CA ARG A 36 -14.02 -6.04 26.94
C ARG A 36 -15.54 -6.00 26.76
N ARG A 37 -16.22 -7.17 26.74
CA ARG A 37 -17.68 -7.23 26.64
C ARG A 37 -18.36 -6.94 27.97
N THR A 38 -17.83 -7.44 29.09
CA THR A 38 -18.44 -7.21 30.41
C THR A 38 -18.20 -5.80 30.97
N GLY A 39 -17.14 -5.10 30.54
CA GLY A 39 -16.86 -3.71 30.95
C GLY A 39 -17.80 -2.66 30.36
N ARG A 40 -18.65 -2.99 29.37
CA ARG A 40 -19.59 -2.05 28.73
C ARG A 40 -21.04 -2.16 29.22
N SER A 41 -21.33 -3.03 30.18
CA SER A 41 -22.70 -3.37 30.59
C SER A 41 -23.10 -2.91 32.00
N ILE A 42 -22.22 -2.21 32.74
CA ILE A 42 -22.44 -1.88 34.17
C ILE A 42 -22.80 -0.40 34.39
N GLY A 43 -22.95 0.40 33.33
CA GLY A 43 -23.26 1.84 33.43
C GLY A 43 -24.66 2.22 32.99
N ALA A 44 -25.73 1.56 33.46
CA ALA A 44 -27.11 2.00 33.19
C ALA A 44 -28.13 1.41 34.18
N VAL A 45 -28.05 1.73 35.48
CA VAL A 45 -29.20 1.57 36.39
C VAL A 45 -29.14 2.64 37.48
N VAL A 46 -30.32 3.21 37.81
CA VAL A 46 -30.63 4.17 38.91
C VAL A 46 -30.37 5.63 38.52
N VAL A 47 -31.35 6.47 38.19
CA VAL A 47 -32.46 6.95 39.04
C VAL A 47 -33.74 7.17 38.20
N ALA A 48 -34.87 6.66 38.71
CA ALA A 48 -36.22 6.98 38.25
C ALA A 48 -37.04 7.61 39.39
N ALA A 49 -38.01 8.46 39.00
CA ALA A 49 -39.09 9.15 39.73
C ALA A 49 -38.87 10.68 39.80
N ALA A 50 -39.76 11.57 39.37
CA ALA A 50 -41.11 11.52 38.80
C ALA A 50 -41.27 12.79 37.91
N VAL A 51 -42.06 12.83 36.84
CA VAL A 51 -43.45 13.33 36.83
C VAL A 51 -44.10 12.93 35.50
N VAL A 52 -45.33 12.44 35.61
CA VAL A 52 -46.25 12.08 34.53
C VAL A 52 -46.90 13.34 33.96
N ALA A 53 -46.80 13.55 32.65
CA ALA A 53 -47.90 13.92 31.73
C ALA A 53 -47.35 14.51 30.43
N THR A 54 -47.99 14.20 29.30
CA THR A 54 -47.80 14.75 27.94
C THR A 54 -46.52 14.37 27.18
N ALA A 55 -46.61 13.37 26.29
CA ALA A 55 -46.47 13.54 24.83
C ALA A 55 -46.24 12.17 24.14
N ILE A 56 -47.33 11.61 23.61
CA ILE A 56 -47.29 10.50 22.65
C ILE A 56 -47.02 11.13 21.28
N THR A 57 -45.75 11.29 20.88
CA THR A 57 -45.25 11.40 19.49
C THR A 57 -43.76 11.77 19.44
N THR A 58 -42.81 10.88 19.76
CA THR A 58 -41.36 11.08 19.44
C THR A 58 -40.48 9.83 19.65
N VAL A 59 -40.96 8.62 19.38
CA VAL A 59 -40.13 7.40 19.57
C VAL A 59 -39.29 7.02 18.33
N HIS A 60 -39.14 7.90 17.34
CA HIS A 60 -38.35 7.63 16.12
C HIS A 60 -37.05 8.44 15.98
N SER A 61 -36.64 9.20 17.00
CA SER A 61 -35.49 10.12 16.88
C SER A 61 -34.29 9.79 17.77
N LEU A 62 -34.33 8.71 18.56
CA LEU A 62 -33.24 8.37 19.51
C LEU A 62 -32.26 7.31 19.01
N THR A 63 -32.43 6.76 17.80
CA THR A 63 -31.43 5.90 17.15
C THR A 63 -30.54 6.64 16.16
N ALA A 64 -30.75 7.95 15.99
CA ALA A 64 -29.84 8.86 15.31
C ALA A 64 -28.93 9.56 16.31
N GLU A 65 -28.47 8.86 17.36
CA GLU A 65 -27.25 9.27 18.05
C GLU A 65 -26.15 9.30 17.00
N THR A 66 -25.81 10.52 16.63
CA THR A 66 -24.67 10.94 15.85
C THR A 66 -23.46 10.26 16.44
N ARG A 67 -23.15 9.07 15.93
CA ARG A 67 -21.86 8.44 16.10
C ARG A 67 -20.90 9.33 15.34
N THR A 68 -20.44 10.38 16.00
CA THR A 68 -19.22 11.10 15.65
C THR A 68 -18.07 10.14 15.91
N ASP A 69 -17.97 9.12 15.05
CA ASP A 69 -16.72 8.38 14.93
C ASP A 69 -15.65 9.45 14.72
N PRO A 70 -14.61 9.47 15.57
CA PRO A 70 -13.63 10.53 15.57
C PRO A 70 -13.10 10.67 14.15
N GLN A 71 -13.36 11.83 13.53
CA GLN A 71 -12.83 12.19 12.22
C GLN A 71 -11.31 12.00 12.29
N VAL A 72 -10.83 10.94 11.65
CA VAL A 72 -9.42 10.64 11.59
C VAL A 72 -8.77 11.76 10.80
N SER A 73 -7.98 12.60 11.47
CA SER A 73 -7.35 13.74 10.80
C SER A 73 -6.41 13.24 9.70
N ARG A 74 -6.65 13.69 8.46
CA ARG A 74 -5.68 13.53 7.36
C ARG A 74 -4.31 14.07 7.82
N PRO A 75 -3.19 13.47 7.38
CA PRO A 75 -1.89 14.09 7.59
C PRO A 75 -1.88 15.58 7.25
N GLY A 76 -1.13 16.34 8.02
CA GLY A 76 -0.73 17.67 7.60
C GLY A 76 0.09 17.61 6.30
N PRO A 77 0.31 18.76 5.65
CA PRO A 77 1.15 18.85 4.46
C PRO A 77 2.54 18.28 4.73
N ALA A 78 3.17 17.74 3.68
CA ALA A 78 4.57 17.34 3.77
C ALA A 78 5.46 18.56 4.08
N ALA A 79 6.59 18.33 4.75
CA ALA A 79 7.57 19.38 4.97
C ALA A 79 8.12 19.92 3.63
N ALA A 80 8.61 21.15 3.61
CA ALA A 80 9.19 21.75 2.41
C ALA A 80 10.35 20.88 1.88
N GLY A 81 10.30 20.49 0.59
CA GLY A 81 11.26 19.58 -0.05
C GLY A 81 11.01 18.08 0.24
N TRP A 82 9.87 17.75 0.84
CA TRP A 82 9.47 16.37 1.17
C TRP A 82 8.12 16.05 0.53
N ARG A 83 7.83 14.76 0.42
CA ARG A 83 6.55 14.24 -0.06
C ARG A 83 6.19 12.98 0.73
N TRP A 84 4.91 12.65 0.75
CA TRP A 84 4.42 11.42 1.37
C TRP A 84 4.63 10.23 0.43
N GLU A 85 4.89 9.08 1.03
CA GLU A 85 4.90 7.75 0.44
C GLU A 85 3.95 6.87 1.23
N SER A 86 3.19 6.04 0.53
CA SER A 86 2.26 5.10 1.15
C SER A 86 2.54 3.68 0.68
N TYR A 87 2.34 2.73 1.58
CA TYR A 87 2.40 1.32 1.30
C TYR A 87 1.61 0.55 2.36
N LYS A 88 0.68 -0.31 1.93
CA LYS A 88 -0.23 -1.08 2.78
C LYS A 88 -0.89 -0.20 3.85
N THR A 89 -0.45 -0.32 5.09
CA THR A 89 -1.04 0.28 6.28
C THR A 89 -0.23 1.46 6.82
N VAL A 90 0.83 1.87 6.15
CA VAL A 90 1.76 2.90 6.62
C VAL A 90 1.99 3.97 5.56
N GLN A 91 2.26 5.19 6.04
CA GLN A 91 2.76 6.29 5.23
C GLN A 91 3.95 6.95 5.90
N VAL A 92 4.87 7.52 5.12
CA VAL A 92 6.14 8.09 5.57
C VAL A 92 6.54 9.24 4.65
N GLN A 93 7.24 10.25 5.17
CA GLN A 93 7.81 11.30 4.32
C GLN A 93 9.19 10.92 3.81
N VAL A 94 9.45 11.24 2.56
CA VAL A 94 10.76 11.14 1.91
C VAL A 94 11.14 12.46 1.22
N PRO A 95 12.42 12.74 1.01
CA PRO A 95 12.83 13.87 0.19
C PRO A 95 12.19 13.80 -1.20
N SER A 96 11.72 14.93 -1.72
CA SER A 96 11.07 14.99 -3.03
C SER A 96 12.02 14.64 -4.19
N SER A 97 13.33 14.74 -3.97
CA SER A 97 14.37 14.35 -4.93
C SER A 97 14.53 12.83 -5.10
N TRP A 98 13.95 12.01 -4.21
CA TRP A 98 14.00 10.56 -4.32
C TRP A 98 12.96 10.10 -5.32
N THR A 99 13.36 10.01 -6.59
CA THR A 99 12.46 9.75 -7.72
C THR A 99 12.68 8.38 -8.36
N GLN A 100 13.67 7.62 -7.91
CA GLN A 100 13.91 6.25 -8.35
C GLN A 100 13.05 5.28 -7.53
N TYR A 101 12.26 4.45 -8.22
CA TYR A 101 11.35 3.48 -7.60
C TYR A 101 11.71 2.06 -8.03
N ILE A 102 11.72 1.14 -7.08
CA ILE A 102 12.16 -0.24 -7.31
C ILE A 102 11.14 -1.22 -6.72
N SER A 103 10.86 -2.30 -7.45
CA SER A 103 10.07 -3.43 -6.94
C SER A 103 10.99 -4.60 -6.63
N GLY A 104 10.82 -5.25 -5.48
CA GLY A 104 11.59 -6.43 -5.08
C GLY A 104 12.25 -6.28 -3.71
N PRO A 105 13.03 -7.28 -3.27
CA PRO A 105 13.71 -7.25 -1.98
C PRO A 105 14.93 -6.32 -2.01
N ALA A 106 15.25 -5.71 -0.88
CA ALA A 106 16.53 -5.02 -0.73
C ALA A 106 17.60 -6.02 -0.24
N PRO A 107 18.88 -5.83 -0.60
CA PRO A 107 19.40 -4.78 -1.47
C PRO A 107 19.57 -5.25 -2.93
N CYS A 108 18.70 -6.12 -3.46
CA CYS A 108 18.80 -6.75 -4.80
C CYS A 108 18.68 -5.78 -5.99
N THR A 109 19.04 -4.52 -5.80
CA THR A 109 19.12 -3.53 -6.84
C THR A 109 20.37 -3.79 -7.68
N THR A 110 20.28 -4.60 -8.71
CA THR A 110 21.26 -4.52 -9.82
C THR A 110 21.21 -3.16 -10.53
N PHE A 111 20.24 -2.31 -10.15
CA PHE A 111 20.14 -0.88 -10.41
C PHE A 111 21.12 -0.01 -9.61
N ALA A 112 22.02 -0.59 -8.80
CA ALA A 112 22.95 0.04 -7.86
C ALA A 112 24.11 0.87 -8.46
N ASN A 113 24.09 1.14 -9.77
CA ASN A 113 25.14 1.93 -10.42
C ASN A 113 24.77 3.40 -10.60
N SER A 114 23.61 3.85 -10.11
CA SER A 114 23.19 5.23 -10.30
C SER A 114 23.66 6.19 -9.18
N ALA A 115 24.06 5.69 -8.01
CA ALA A 115 24.23 6.52 -6.80
C ALA A 115 22.98 7.37 -6.46
N VAL A 116 21.83 7.04 -7.04
CA VAL A 116 20.57 7.79 -6.90
C VAL A 116 19.77 7.21 -5.74
N PRO A 117 19.34 8.04 -4.78
CA PRO A 117 18.49 7.58 -3.70
C PRO A 117 17.17 6.99 -4.20
N SER A 118 16.77 5.86 -3.59
CA SER A 118 15.68 5.03 -4.11
C SER A 118 14.60 4.74 -3.09
N VAL A 119 13.36 4.57 -3.56
CA VAL A 119 12.24 4.05 -2.77
C VAL A 119 11.85 2.67 -3.31
N GLY A 120 12.10 1.63 -2.53
CA GLY A 120 11.82 0.25 -2.86
C GLY A 120 10.57 -0.31 -2.17
N ARG A 121 9.94 -1.30 -2.79
CA ARG A 121 8.80 -2.05 -2.23
C ARG A 121 8.97 -3.52 -2.51
N LEU A 122 8.98 -4.35 -1.46
CA LEU A 122 8.85 -5.79 -1.63
C LEU A 122 7.38 -6.12 -1.89
N ASN A 123 7.01 -6.14 -3.16
CA ASN A 123 5.65 -6.43 -3.55
C ASN A 123 5.37 -7.93 -3.52
N GLY A 124 4.20 -8.33 -3.02
CA GLY A 124 3.87 -9.74 -2.79
C GLY A 124 3.71 -10.58 -4.06
N TRP A 125 3.71 -9.98 -5.25
CA TRP A 125 3.67 -10.71 -6.52
C TRP A 125 5.04 -11.26 -6.94
N LEU A 126 6.14 -10.68 -6.46
CA LEU A 126 7.46 -11.27 -6.60
C LEU A 126 7.58 -12.29 -5.46
N GLY A 127 7.52 -13.58 -5.78
CA GLY A 127 7.68 -14.64 -4.79
C GLY A 127 8.94 -14.38 -3.96
N LYS A 128 8.80 -14.32 -2.63
CA LYS A 128 9.91 -13.96 -1.73
C LYS A 128 11.12 -14.88 -1.90
N ASP A 129 10.87 -16.12 -2.27
CA ASP A 129 11.89 -17.16 -2.46
C ASP A 129 12.57 -17.09 -3.84
N TRP A 130 12.02 -16.30 -4.78
CA TRP A 130 12.54 -16.21 -6.15
C TRP A 130 13.69 -15.20 -6.27
N TYR A 131 13.83 -14.31 -5.28
CA TYR A 131 14.83 -13.26 -5.28
C TYR A 131 15.52 -13.21 -3.91
N THR A 132 16.54 -14.04 -3.71
CA THR A 132 17.42 -13.93 -2.55
C THR A 132 18.62 -13.07 -2.90
N CYS A 133 18.80 -11.95 -2.21
CA CYS A 133 20.05 -11.19 -2.29
C CYS A 133 21.08 -11.93 -1.47
N SER A 134 22.22 -12.30 -2.07
CA SER A 134 23.33 -12.90 -1.33
C SER A 134 23.93 -11.92 -0.32
N ASP A 135 23.88 -10.63 -0.65
CA ASP A 135 24.54 -9.58 0.12
C ASP A 135 23.55 -8.98 1.12
N ALA A 136 23.97 -8.86 2.38
CA ALA A 136 23.22 -8.13 3.40
C ALA A 136 23.12 -6.63 3.08
N VAL A 137 24.13 -6.08 2.41
CA VAL A 137 24.21 -4.70 1.91
C VAL A 137 25.11 -4.69 0.67
N LEU A 138 24.85 -3.80 -0.30
CA LEU A 138 25.68 -3.66 -1.50
C LEU A 138 27.15 -3.34 -1.17
N PRO A 139 28.11 -3.63 -2.06
CA PRO A 139 29.48 -3.13 -1.94
C PRO A 139 29.53 -1.61 -1.80
N LEU A 140 30.49 -1.08 -1.03
CA LEU A 140 30.56 0.34 -0.66
C LEU A 140 30.50 1.30 -1.86
N ASN A 141 31.16 0.97 -2.96
CA ASN A 141 31.19 1.78 -4.19
C ASN A 141 29.87 1.76 -5.01
N SER A 142 28.92 0.91 -4.63
CA SER A 142 27.59 0.79 -5.24
C SER A 142 26.46 1.09 -4.24
N ARG A 143 26.79 1.47 -2.99
CA ARG A 143 25.77 1.83 -2.00
C ARG A 143 25.16 3.19 -2.32
N GLN A 144 23.85 3.26 -2.11
CA GLN A 144 23.07 4.48 -2.23
C GLN A 144 22.04 4.54 -1.10
N PRO A 145 21.59 5.74 -0.69
CA PRO A 145 20.54 5.85 0.30
C PRO A 145 19.24 5.22 -0.21
N TYR A 146 18.51 4.54 0.65
CA TYR A 146 17.19 4.02 0.29
C TYR A 146 16.19 4.05 1.43
N LEU A 147 14.92 3.97 1.04
CA LEU A 147 13.77 3.63 1.86
C LEU A 147 13.18 2.37 1.25
N TRP A 148 12.92 1.35 2.06
CA TRP A 148 12.33 0.09 1.59
C TRP A 148 11.12 -0.30 2.41
N PHE A 149 9.99 -0.54 1.73
CA PHE A 149 8.78 -1.05 2.35
C PHE A 149 8.74 -2.58 2.30
N ASP A 150 8.41 -3.15 3.45
CA ASP A 150 8.16 -4.57 3.69
C ASP A 150 9.30 -5.50 3.26
N ASP A 151 10.53 -5.00 3.30
CA ASP A 151 11.73 -5.76 2.97
C ASP A 151 11.92 -6.97 3.90
N ASN A 152 12.76 -7.94 3.53
CA ASN A 152 12.99 -9.15 4.32
C ASN A 152 13.86 -8.93 5.58
N GLN A 153 14.42 -7.73 5.75
CA GLN A 153 15.30 -7.39 6.88
C GLN A 153 14.55 -7.46 8.22
N ALA A 154 15.23 -7.95 9.26
CA ALA A 154 14.70 -7.94 10.62
C ALA A 154 14.70 -6.51 11.20
N PRO A 155 13.69 -6.14 12.01
CA PRO A 155 13.70 -4.88 12.75
C PRO A 155 14.98 -4.70 13.59
N GLY A 156 15.47 -3.47 13.68
CA GLY A 156 16.68 -3.13 14.42
C GLY A 156 17.59 -2.16 13.66
N ILE A 157 18.75 -1.89 14.24
CA ILE A 157 19.77 -1.01 13.65
C ILE A 157 20.99 -1.86 13.28
N LYS A 158 21.41 -1.77 12.03
CA LYS A 158 22.63 -2.40 11.50
C LYS A 158 23.61 -1.32 11.09
N ARG A 159 24.85 -1.45 11.54
CA ARG A 159 25.95 -0.55 11.15
C ARG A 159 26.84 -1.28 10.16
N TYR A 160 27.20 -0.57 9.10
CA TYR A 160 28.10 -1.02 8.06
C TYR A 160 29.34 -0.12 8.02
N ASP A 161 30.31 -0.49 7.20
CA ASP A 161 31.52 0.30 6.92
C ASP A 161 31.20 1.69 6.35
N ALA A 162 32.18 2.60 6.48
CA ALA A 162 32.11 3.99 6.02
C ALA A 162 30.89 4.78 6.54
N GLY A 163 30.43 4.49 7.76
CA GLY A 163 29.36 5.24 8.43
C GLY A 163 27.96 4.93 7.93
N TRP A 164 27.79 3.95 7.04
CA TRP A 164 26.47 3.52 6.59
C TRP A 164 25.69 2.85 7.71
N THR A 165 24.44 3.26 7.88
CA THR A 165 23.53 2.67 8.87
C THR A 165 22.21 2.33 8.20
N GLU A 166 21.72 1.12 8.43
CA GLU A 166 20.36 0.71 8.12
C GLU A 166 19.57 0.60 9.43
N GLU A 167 18.39 1.22 9.47
CA GLU A 167 17.43 0.98 10.54
C GLU A 167 16.11 0.51 9.96
N THR A 168 15.61 -0.60 10.49
CA THR A 168 14.31 -1.19 10.15
C THR A 168 13.36 -1.05 11.33
N ARG A 169 12.20 -0.43 11.11
CA ARG A 169 11.09 -0.34 12.08
C ARG A 169 9.87 -1.09 11.60
N LEU A 170 9.09 -1.65 12.53
CA LEU A 170 7.76 -2.17 12.24
C LEU A 170 6.72 -1.11 12.60
N VAL A 171 5.98 -0.62 11.61
CA VAL A 171 4.93 0.40 11.79
C VAL A 171 3.64 -0.13 11.18
N ALA A 172 2.59 -0.26 11.99
CA ALA A 172 1.29 -0.80 11.56
C ALA A 172 1.38 -2.18 10.86
N GLY A 173 2.33 -3.02 11.24
CA GLY A 173 2.55 -4.34 10.62
C GLY A 173 3.35 -4.31 9.32
N THR A 174 3.79 -3.14 8.86
CA THR A 174 4.66 -2.99 7.68
C THR A 174 6.09 -2.67 8.14
N LYS A 175 7.08 -3.38 7.60
CA LYS A 175 8.49 -3.05 7.86
C LYS A 175 8.92 -1.86 7.00
N ILE A 176 9.67 -0.95 7.59
CA ILE A 176 10.27 0.20 6.91
C ILE A 176 11.75 0.19 7.22
N SER A 177 12.58 -0.04 6.20
CA SER A 177 14.04 0.01 6.27
C SER A 177 14.56 1.30 5.65
N VAL A 178 15.49 1.98 6.31
CA VAL A 178 16.21 3.14 5.75
C VAL A 178 17.70 2.93 5.88
N LEU A 179 18.40 2.85 4.75
CA LEU A 179 19.86 2.82 4.66
C LEU A 179 20.38 4.20 4.23
N THR A 180 21.31 4.78 4.98
CA THR A 180 21.99 6.05 4.63
C THR A 180 23.24 6.27 5.48
N GLN A 181 24.14 7.17 5.05
CA GLN A 181 25.25 7.69 5.87
C GLN A 181 24.82 8.90 6.73
N ASP A 182 23.68 9.53 6.42
CA ASP A 182 23.15 10.67 7.14
C ASP A 182 22.14 10.24 8.20
N ASP A 183 22.60 10.24 9.46
CA ASP A 183 21.80 9.85 10.61
C ASP A 183 20.59 10.77 10.85
N THR A 184 20.71 12.06 10.51
CA THR A 184 19.61 13.03 10.63
C THR A 184 18.52 12.72 9.61
N LEU A 185 18.91 12.45 8.35
CA LEU A 185 17.98 12.03 7.31
C LEU A 185 17.27 10.73 7.68
N ARG A 186 18.02 9.73 8.18
CA ARG A 186 17.51 8.43 8.61
C ARG A 186 16.42 8.57 9.67
N ARG A 187 16.71 9.29 10.76
CA ARG A 187 15.75 9.53 11.85
C ARG A 187 14.53 10.29 11.33
N ARG A 188 14.73 11.34 10.54
CA ARG A 188 13.62 12.15 10.01
C ARG A 188 12.64 11.34 9.16
N ILE A 189 13.13 10.46 8.28
CA ILE A 189 12.27 9.55 7.51
C ILE A 189 11.51 8.64 8.48
N LEU A 190 12.21 7.91 9.36
CA LEU A 190 11.59 6.93 10.25
C LEU A 190 10.65 7.53 11.31
N ASP A 191 10.91 8.75 11.77
CA ASP A 191 10.08 9.45 12.75
C ASP A 191 8.82 10.05 12.11
N SER A 192 8.82 10.24 10.78
CA SER A 192 7.62 10.62 10.02
C SER A 192 6.69 9.44 9.71
N ALA A 193 7.19 8.20 9.86
CA ALA A 193 6.44 6.99 9.55
C ALA A 193 5.29 6.79 10.54
N ARG A 194 4.09 6.55 10.01
CA ARG A 194 2.89 6.45 10.83
C ARG A 194 1.80 5.58 10.20
N PRO A 195 0.94 4.95 11.01
CA PRO A 195 -0.20 4.19 10.50
C PRO A 195 -1.15 5.04 9.63
N ILE A 196 -1.80 4.40 8.66
CA ILE A 196 -2.96 4.93 7.96
C ILE A 196 -4.20 4.47 8.71
N THR A 197 -4.84 5.36 9.46
CA THR A 197 -6.02 5.08 10.29
C THR A 197 -7.36 5.32 9.59
N GLY A 198 -7.34 5.81 8.36
CA GLY A 198 -8.49 5.99 7.48
C GLY A 198 -8.02 6.03 6.04
N THR A 199 -7.61 7.21 5.59
CA THR A 199 -6.91 7.39 4.31
C THR A 199 -5.52 7.97 4.51
N ASP A 200 -4.64 7.72 3.55
CA ASP A 200 -3.30 8.31 3.50
C ASP A 200 -3.35 9.79 3.10
N TYR A 201 -2.18 10.40 2.88
CA TYR A 201 -2.10 11.77 2.39
C TYR A 201 -2.78 12.00 1.04
N TYR A 202 -2.93 10.98 0.20
CA TYR A 202 -3.55 11.05 -1.13
C TYR A 202 -5.01 10.57 -1.13
N GLY A 203 -5.63 10.37 0.04
CA GLY A 203 -7.01 9.91 0.11
C GLY A 203 -7.18 8.40 -0.14
N CYS A 204 -6.10 7.62 -0.18
CA CYS A 204 -6.12 6.19 -0.38
C CYS A 204 -6.29 5.44 0.94
N ALA A 205 -7.30 4.58 1.04
CA ALA A 205 -7.47 3.70 2.19
C ALA A 205 -6.57 2.46 2.07
N PRO A 206 -6.14 1.80 3.18
CA PRO A 206 -5.27 0.63 3.10
C PRO A 206 -5.88 -0.57 2.38
N THR A 207 -7.19 -0.78 2.52
CA THR A 207 -7.88 -1.98 2.03
C THR A 207 -9.24 -1.73 1.38
N ASP A 208 -9.69 -0.48 1.36
CA ASP A 208 -10.99 -0.09 0.80
C ASP A 208 -10.77 0.68 -0.50
N LEU A 209 -11.31 0.16 -1.60
CA LEU A 209 -11.27 0.82 -2.90
C LEU A 209 -12.26 2.01 -2.97
N GLY A 210 -13.03 2.24 -1.91
CA GLY A 210 -14.08 3.23 -1.85
C GLY A 210 -15.31 2.84 -2.69
N PRO A 211 -16.36 3.68 -2.64
CA PRO A 211 -17.53 3.51 -3.48
C PRO A 211 -17.15 3.62 -4.96
N GLN A 212 -17.96 2.99 -5.81
CA GLN A 212 -17.92 3.32 -7.24
C GLN A 212 -18.27 4.79 -7.44
N GLY A 213 -17.80 5.37 -8.55
CA GLY A 213 -18.10 6.75 -8.89
C GLY A 213 -19.60 6.97 -9.16
N THR A 214 -19.93 8.18 -9.58
CA THR A 214 -21.30 8.56 -9.95
C THR A 214 -21.37 9.07 -11.39
N GLY A 215 -20.47 8.59 -12.25
CA GLY A 215 -20.28 9.07 -13.61
C GLY A 215 -19.29 10.22 -13.71
N LEU A 216 -18.34 10.08 -14.64
CA LEU A 216 -17.37 11.11 -14.97
C LEU A 216 -17.98 12.13 -15.93
N ASN A 217 -17.98 13.41 -15.53
CA ASN A 217 -18.23 14.49 -16.47
C ASN A 217 -16.90 15.10 -16.95
N ALA A 218 -16.37 14.59 -18.06
CA ALA A 218 -15.10 15.06 -18.61
C ALA A 218 -15.12 16.49 -19.17
N LYS A 219 -16.31 17.14 -19.25
CA LYS A 219 -16.42 18.56 -19.61
C LYS A 219 -16.10 19.49 -18.44
N ASP A 220 -16.14 18.97 -17.21
CA ASP A 220 -15.81 19.78 -16.04
C ASP A 220 -14.30 20.06 -16.00
N PRO A 221 -13.88 21.29 -15.63
CA PRO A 221 -12.47 21.61 -15.49
C PRO A 221 -11.83 20.79 -14.36
N ILE A 222 -10.97 19.84 -14.73
CA ILE A 222 -10.19 19.03 -13.79
C ILE A 222 -8.92 19.78 -13.38
N THR A 223 -8.67 19.84 -12.07
CA THR A 223 -7.58 20.62 -11.47
C THR A 223 -6.46 19.75 -10.89
N SER A 224 -6.76 18.52 -10.50
CA SER A 224 -5.81 17.52 -10.06
C SER A 224 -6.47 16.14 -10.05
N ALA A 225 -5.69 15.09 -9.78
CA ALA A 225 -6.23 13.78 -9.47
C ALA A 225 -5.40 13.10 -8.39
N ASP A 226 -6.04 12.46 -7.43
CA ASP A 226 -5.38 11.53 -6.52
C ASP A 226 -5.42 10.11 -7.13
N VAL A 227 -4.32 9.38 -7.08
CA VAL A 227 -4.18 8.04 -7.68
C VAL A 227 -3.79 7.03 -6.60
N CYS A 228 -4.60 5.99 -6.45
CA CYS A 228 -4.39 4.91 -5.50
C CYS A 228 -4.22 3.59 -6.25
N GLU A 229 -3.07 2.93 -6.09
CA GLU A 229 -2.80 1.61 -6.67
C GLU A 229 -2.98 0.52 -5.62
N TYR A 230 -3.72 -0.53 -5.99
CA TYR A 230 -4.00 -1.68 -5.14
C TYR A 230 -3.60 -2.99 -5.81
N TRP A 231 -3.15 -3.92 -4.98
CA TRP A 231 -2.87 -5.29 -5.35
C TRP A 231 -3.47 -6.24 -4.32
N HIS A 232 -4.28 -7.21 -4.76
CA HIS A 232 -5.05 -8.10 -3.89
C HIS A 232 -5.81 -7.34 -2.78
N GLY A 233 -6.38 -6.19 -3.14
CA GLY A 233 -7.14 -5.34 -2.23
C GLY A 233 -6.29 -4.59 -1.20
N SER A 234 -4.96 -4.65 -1.25
CA SER A 234 -4.07 -3.86 -0.38
C SER A 234 -3.44 -2.69 -1.13
N LEU A 235 -3.35 -1.53 -0.47
CA LEU A 235 -2.69 -0.35 -1.01
C LEU A 235 -1.21 -0.65 -1.30
N VAL A 236 -0.76 -0.32 -2.50
CA VAL A 236 0.64 -0.45 -2.95
C VAL A 236 1.30 0.93 -2.97
N SER A 237 0.58 1.93 -3.44
CA SER A 237 1.09 3.29 -3.56
C SER A 237 -0.04 4.30 -3.72
N GLY A 238 0.23 5.53 -3.28
CA GLY A 238 -0.63 6.70 -3.49
C GLY A 238 0.19 7.82 -4.12
N SER A 239 -0.41 8.59 -5.02
CA SER A 239 0.21 9.80 -5.59
C SER A 239 -0.83 10.84 -6.00
N GLN A 240 -0.36 11.99 -6.47
CA GLN A 240 -1.21 13.05 -7.02
C GLN A 240 -0.69 13.48 -8.39
N LEU A 241 -1.60 13.66 -9.33
CA LEU A 241 -1.39 14.21 -10.66
C LEU A 241 -1.76 15.69 -10.70
N GLY A 242 -0.94 16.48 -11.39
CA GLY A 242 -1.26 17.88 -11.70
C GLY A 242 -2.36 18.02 -12.75
N ALA A 243 -2.94 19.22 -12.82
CA ALA A 243 -4.09 19.56 -13.67
C ALA A 243 -3.99 19.05 -15.12
N GLY A 244 -2.84 19.24 -15.78
CA GLY A 244 -2.66 18.85 -17.19
C GLY A 244 -2.77 17.34 -17.40
N THR A 245 -2.08 16.54 -16.58
CA THR A 245 -2.13 15.06 -16.69
C THR A 245 -3.49 14.52 -16.26
N ALA A 246 -4.08 15.08 -15.20
CA ALA A 246 -5.41 14.72 -14.73
C ALA A 246 -6.51 15.00 -15.79
N THR A 247 -6.44 16.15 -16.47
CA THR A 247 -7.36 16.52 -17.56
C THR A 247 -7.20 15.57 -18.74
N ALA A 248 -5.96 15.30 -19.17
CA ALA A 248 -5.69 14.37 -20.25
C ALA A 248 -6.22 12.95 -19.93
N PHE A 249 -6.06 12.51 -18.68
CA PHE A 249 -6.61 11.24 -18.22
C PHE A 249 -8.13 11.21 -18.30
N ALA A 250 -8.82 12.22 -17.76
CA ALA A 250 -10.28 12.31 -17.81
C ALA A 250 -10.82 12.27 -19.24
N GLN A 251 -10.18 13.01 -20.16
CA GLN A 251 -10.54 13.04 -21.57
C GLN A 251 -10.38 11.68 -22.25
N ARG A 252 -9.26 10.98 -22.01
CA ARG A 252 -9.02 9.65 -22.60
C ARG A 252 -9.96 8.58 -22.04
N VAL A 253 -10.22 8.60 -20.73
CA VAL A 253 -11.22 7.69 -20.13
C VAL A 253 -12.58 7.93 -20.77
N ASN A 254 -13.04 9.16 -20.86
CA ASN A 254 -14.34 9.48 -21.45
C ASN A 254 -14.42 9.17 -22.95
N GLY A 255 -13.31 9.32 -23.69
CA GLY A 255 -13.22 8.96 -25.11
C GLY A 255 -13.02 7.46 -25.37
N SER A 256 -12.81 6.66 -24.32
CA SER A 256 -12.60 5.21 -24.47
C SER A 256 -13.90 4.50 -24.88
N PRO A 257 -13.83 3.46 -25.74
CA PRO A 257 -15.00 2.70 -26.14
C PRO A 257 -15.76 2.12 -24.95
N GLU A 258 -17.08 2.27 -24.96
CA GLU A 258 -17.96 1.61 -23.99
C GLU A 258 -17.99 0.11 -24.22
N GLY A 259 -18.21 -0.64 -23.15
CA GLY A 259 -18.40 -2.08 -23.23
C GLY A 259 -17.82 -2.84 -22.06
N PRO A 260 -18.09 -4.15 -21.99
CA PRO A 260 -17.47 -5.02 -21.00
C PRO A 260 -15.95 -5.10 -21.23
N PRO A 261 -15.19 -5.54 -20.22
CA PRO A 261 -13.80 -5.94 -20.39
C PRO A 261 -13.68 -6.99 -21.51
N SER A 262 -12.61 -6.92 -22.28
CA SER A 262 -12.32 -7.96 -23.26
C SER A 262 -12.00 -9.28 -22.59
N PRO A 263 -12.35 -10.42 -23.24
CA PRO A 263 -12.05 -11.72 -22.68
C PRO A 263 -10.54 -11.86 -22.50
N ARG A 264 -10.15 -12.60 -21.46
CA ARG A 264 -8.75 -12.90 -21.21
C ARG A 264 -8.19 -13.83 -22.29
N ALA A 265 -6.94 -13.60 -22.66
CA ALA A 265 -6.16 -14.53 -23.46
C ALA A 265 -6.07 -15.90 -22.74
N LYS A 266 -6.31 -16.98 -23.49
CA LYS A 266 -6.30 -18.34 -22.94
C LYS A 266 -4.94 -18.68 -22.35
N GLY A 267 -4.91 -19.18 -21.11
CA GLY A 267 -3.68 -19.58 -20.43
C GLY A 267 -2.92 -18.44 -19.74
N CYS A 268 -3.40 -17.20 -19.83
CA CYS A 268 -2.78 -16.07 -19.14
C CYS A 268 -3.21 -16.02 -17.66
N GLY A 269 -2.22 -15.97 -16.76
CA GLY A 269 -2.41 -15.93 -15.31
C GLY A 269 -2.48 -14.51 -14.75
N ASN A 270 -3.27 -14.31 -13.71
CA ASN A 270 -3.62 -12.99 -13.17
C ASN A 270 -2.69 -12.51 -12.03
N ILE A 271 -1.42 -12.88 -12.04
CA ILE A 271 -0.51 -12.62 -10.91
C ILE A 271 -0.23 -11.11 -10.73
N ASP A 272 -0.34 -10.34 -11.82
CA ASP A 272 0.01 -8.93 -11.85
C ASP A 272 -1.15 -7.96 -12.01
N GLN A 273 -2.39 -8.40 -11.82
CA GLN A 273 -3.51 -7.46 -11.90
C GLN A 273 -3.43 -6.42 -10.79
N ARG A 274 -3.44 -5.16 -11.21
CA ARG A 274 -3.55 -4.00 -10.32
C ARG A 274 -4.91 -3.36 -10.47
N THR A 275 -5.40 -2.78 -9.39
CA THR A 275 -6.56 -1.89 -9.44
C THR A 275 -6.09 -0.49 -9.13
N PHE A 276 -6.35 0.45 -10.04
CA PHE A 276 -6.16 1.87 -9.81
C PHE A 276 -7.50 2.51 -9.48
N VAL A 277 -7.54 3.31 -8.43
CA VAL A 277 -8.67 4.21 -8.14
C VAL A 277 -8.16 5.63 -8.32
N VAL A 278 -8.74 6.35 -9.28
CA VAL A 278 -8.35 7.71 -9.63
C VAL A 278 -9.48 8.65 -9.25
N THR A 279 -9.22 9.52 -8.28
CA THR A 279 -10.17 10.56 -7.86
C THR A 279 -9.81 11.87 -8.54
N LEU A 280 -10.55 12.22 -9.58
CA LEU A 280 -10.39 13.46 -10.34
C LEU A 280 -11.08 14.61 -9.61
N HIS A 281 -10.37 15.70 -9.36
CA HIS A 281 -10.89 16.86 -8.63
C HIS A 281 -11.24 17.99 -9.61
N GLY A 282 -12.55 18.19 -9.81
CA GLY A 282 -13.07 19.39 -10.46
C GLY A 282 -13.28 20.52 -9.47
N ARG A 283 -13.72 21.69 -9.97
CA ARG A 283 -13.97 22.87 -9.11
C ARG A 283 -15.10 22.67 -8.10
N ALA A 284 -16.14 21.95 -8.49
CA ALA A 284 -17.35 21.76 -7.68
C ALA A 284 -17.56 20.33 -7.20
N LYS A 285 -16.99 19.35 -7.91
CA LYS A 285 -17.23 17.92 -7.69
C LYS A 285 -15.97 17.12 -7.96
N SER A 286 -15.84 15.99 -7.25
CA SER A 286 -14.83 14.97 -7.55
C SER A 286 -15.47 13.75 -8.21
N TYR A 287 -14.69 13.08 -9.06
CA TYR A 287 -15.11 11.92 -9.84
C TYR A 287 -14.16 10.76 -9.54
N SER A 288 -14.70 9.61 -9.13
CA SER A 288 -13.90 8.39 -8.94
C SER A 288 -14.00 7.51 -10.18
N VAL A 289 -12.85 7.13 -10.72
CA VAL A 289 -12.72 6.18 -11.83
C VAL A 289 -11.87 5.01 -11.37
N ARG A 290 -12.41 3.79 -11.47
CA ARG A 290 -11.66 2.56 -11.22
C ARG A 290 -11.10 2.04 -12.54
N ILE A 291 -9.84 1.64 -12.56
CA ILE A 291 -9.19 0.96 -13.68
C ILE A 291 -8.63 -0.37 -13.19
N ILE A 292 -8.98 -1.45 -13.88
CA ILE A 292 -8.41 -2.77 -13.64
C ILE A 292 -7.35 -3.02 -14.70
N ALA A 293 -6.08 -2.91 -14.28
CA ALA A 293 -4.93 -3.18 -15.13
C ALA A 293 -4.70 -4.69 -15.21
N ASP A 294 -5.46 -5.34 -16.10
CA ASP A 294 -5.36 -6.76 -16.41
C ASP A 294 -4.59 -6.95 -17.72
N TYR A 295 -3.30 -7.30 -17.60
CA TYR A 295 -2.42 -7.51 -18.75
C TYR A 295 -2.74 -8.77 -19.56
N CYS A 296 -3.68 -9.59 -19.10
CA CYS A 296 -4.18 -10.75 -19.83
C CYS A 296 -5.32 -10.44 -20.80
N SER A 297 -5.73 -9.17 -20.92
CA SER A 297 -6.77 -8.78 -21.88
C SER A 297 -6.34 -9.04 -23.33
N ALA A 298 -7.15 -9.75 -24.12
CA ALA A 298 -6.81 -10.16 -25.48
C ALA A 298 -6.64 -8.99 -26.48
N ASP A 299 -7.23 -7.83 -26.20
CA ASP A 299 -7.14 -6.63 -27.03
C ASP A 299 -6.22 -5.54 -26.46
N HIS A 300 -5.48 -5.86 -25.39
CA HIS A 300 -4.61 -4.94 -24.67
C HIS A 300 -5.30 -3.67 -24.15
N THR A 301 -6.62 -3.73 -23.92
CA THR A 301 -7.37 -2.69 -23.21
C THR A 301 -7.59 -3.05 -21.75
N PHE A 302 -7.85 -2.02 -20.94
CA PHE A 302 -8.03 -2.11 -19.50
C PHE A 302 -9.45 -1.69 -19.14
N ALA A 303 -10.13 -2.49 -18.32
CA ALA A 303 -11.49 -2.19 -17.90
C ALA A 303 -11.51 -0.94 -17.02
N THR A 304 -12.41 -0.01 -17.32
CA THR A 304 -12.66 1.16 -16.49
C THR A 304 -14.12 1.22 -16.07
N ASP A 305 -14.38 1.75 -14.88
CA ASP A 305 -15.72 1.91 -14.30
C ASP A 305 -15.77 3.23 -13.51
N ASP A 306 -16.61 4.17 -13.96
CA ASP A 306 -16.87 5.44 -13.27
C ASP A 306 -18.16 5.41 -12.42
N GLY A 307 -18.74 4.22 -12.26
CA GLY A 307 -20.00 3.93 -11.56
C GLY A 307 -21.27 4.10 -12.40
N THR A 308 -21.18 4.68 -13.61
CA THR A 308 -22.30 4.76 -14.55
C THR A 308 -22.01 4.11 -15.89
N THR A 309 -20.78 4.19 -16.36
CA THR A 309 -20.35 3.66 -17.64
C THR A 309 -19.09 2.82 -17.47
N ARG A 310 -19.13 1.64 -18.08
CA ARG A 310 -17.95 0.79 -18.23
C ARG A 310 -17.31 1.02 -19.58
N ARG A 311 -16.00 1.27 -19.59
CA ARG A 311 -15.23 1.53 -20.81
C ARG A 311 -13.97 0.66 -20.85
N ARG A 312 -13.30 0.70 -22.00
CA ARG A 312 -12.04 -0.01 -22.27
C ARG A 312 -10.94 0.99 -22.59
N ALA A 313 -10.14 1.32 -21.59
CA ALA A 313 -9.03 2.25 -21.72
C ALA A 313 -7.84 1.59 -22.45
N ASP A 314 -7.14 2.34 -23.28
CA ASP A 314 -5.91 1.88 -23.93
C ASP A 314 -4.68 1.99 -23.00
N GLY A 315 -3.55 1.43 -23.43
CA GLY A 315 -2.28 1.56 -22.70
C GLY A 315 -1.79 2.99 -22.54
N GLY A 316 -2.16 3.90 -23.44
CA GLY A 316 -1.83 5.31 -23.30
C GLY A 316 -2.58 5.99 -22.15
N THR A 317 -3.81 5.55 -21.85
CA THR A 317 -4.59 6.03 -20.71
C THR A 317 -3.99 5.53 -19.41
N LEU A 318 -3.65 4.23 -19.33
CA LEU A 318 -2.97 3.66 -18.18
C LEU A 318 -1.59 4.31 -17.93
N GLY A 319 -0.84 4.62 -19.00
CA GLY A 319 0.46 5.29 -18.93
C GLY A 319 0.41 6.71 -18.34
N LEU A 320 -0.76 7.37 -18.30
CA LEU A 320 -0.91 8.66 -17.63
C LEU A 320 -0.89 8.54 -16.10
N ILE A 321 -1.31 7.40 -15.56
CA ILE A 321 -1.35 7.15 -14.10
C ILE A 321 -0.20 6.25 -13.64
N GLN A 322 0.39 5.45 -14.53
CA GLN A 322 1.60 4.66 -14.28
C GLN A 322 2.87 5.51 -14.44
N GLN A 323 3.05 6.46 -13.53
CA GLN A 323 4.22 7.34 -13.46
C GLN A 323 4.83 7.31 -12.07
N GLY A 324 6.15 7.52 -11.99
CA GLY A 324 6.88 7.56 -10.73
C GLY A 324 6.64 6.31 -9.88
N VAL A 325 5.99 6.49 -8.74
CA VAL A 325 5.71 5.42 -7.75
C VAL A 325 4.88 4.27 -8.31
N HIS A 326 4.06 4.53 -9.34
CA HIS A 326 3.19 3.55 -10.00
C HIS A 326 3.87 2.82 -11.17
N LYS A 327 5.16 3.10 -11.40
CA LYS A 327 5.97 2.43 -12.42
C LYS A 327 7.37 2.13 -11.86
N PRO A 328 7.45 1.34 -10.77
CA PRO A 328 8.73 0.94 -10.23
C PRO A 328 9.48 0.08 -11.24
N THR A 329 10.80 0.25 -11.33
CA THR A 329 11.63 -0.66 -12.11
C THR A 329 11.63 -2.03 -11.45
N GLN A 330 11.30 -3.08 -12.20
CA GLN A 330 11.30 -4.44 -11.70
C GLN A 330 12.56 -5.17 -12.17
N PRO A 331 13.22 -5.99 -11.32
CA PRO A 331 14.34 -6.83 -11.76
C PRO A 331 13.97 -7.74 -12.94
N SER A 332 12.74 -8.27 -12.95
CA SER A 332 12.21 -9.09 -14.04
C SER A 332 12.18 -8.38 -15.39
N ASP A 333 11.99 -7.06 -15.42
CA ASP A 333 12.02 -6.27 -16.66
C ASP A 333 13.39 -6.32 -17.36
N ILE A 334 14.44 -6.72 -16.63
CA ILE A 334 15.82 -6.78 -17.12
C ILE A 334 16.33 -8.23 -17.22
N PHE A 335 15.94 -9.10 -16.29
CA PHE A 335 16.54 -10.43 -16.12
C PHE A 335 15.84 -11.58 -16.82
N ASP A 336 14.64 -11.40 -17.37
CA ASP A 336 14.08 -12.43 -18.24
C ASP A 336 14.47 -12.09 -19.69
N PRO A 337 15.58 -12.61 -20.24
CA PRO A 337 15.73 -12.61 -21.69
C PRO A 337 14.47 -13.29 -22.23
N VAL A 338 13.87 -12.75 -23.30
CA VAL A 338 12.69 -13.34 -23.95
C VAL A 338 12.94 -14.83 -24.14
N ARG A 339 12.45 -15.66 -23.23
CA ARG A 339 12.57 -17.10 -23.38
C ARG A 339 11.63 -17.41 -24.54
N PRO A 340 12.07 -18.12 -25.59
CA PRO A 340 11.15 -18.60 -26.59
C PRO A 340 10.01 -19.31 -25.86
N ILE A 341 8.77 -18.88 -26.13
CA ILE A 341 7.56 -19.54 -25.66
C ILE A 341 7.51 -20.87 -26.40
N THR A 342 8.34 -21.83 -26.00
CA THR A 342 8.18 -23.22 -26.41
C THR A 342 7.01 -23.73 -25.56
N PRO A 343 5.86 -24.05 -26.16
CA PRO A 343 4.80 -24.71 -25.40
C PRO A 343 5.41 -25.96 -24.75
N PRO A 344 5.06 -26.30 -23.50
CA PRO A 344 5.48 -27.56 -22.93
C PRO A 344 5.09 -28.67 -23.91
N ASN A 345 6.06 -29.49 -24.32
CA ASN A 345 5.78 -30.70 -25.08
C ASN A 345 4.76 -31.50 -24.27
N ARG A 346 3.60 -31.74 -24.87
CA ARG A 346 2.53 -32.52 -24.27
C ARG A 346 2.92 -33.99 -24.15
#